data_AF-A0A0S8G7G0-F1
#
_entry.id   AF-A0A0S8G7G0-F1
#
_cell.length_a   1.000
_cell.length_b   1.000
_cell.length_c   1.000
_cell.angle_alpha   90.00
_cell.angle_beta   90.00
_cell.angle_gamma   90.00
#
_symmetry.space_group_name_H-M   'P 1'
#
loop_
_entity.id
_entity.type
_entity.pdbx_description
1 polymer ?
#
loop_
_entity_poly.entity_id
_entity_poly.type
_entity_poly.pdbx_seq_one_letter_code
_entity_poly.pdbx_strand_id
1 'polypeptide(L)'
;MKTRPNHIIVGLGSGRCGTKSLAAILGLPHEAVALPWEHDERLFRAAMSKLSRTGGDVGCYWLTYAERVLETFPDTRFICLKRPRKETVASWVRRFAGAETFDLFVMHLDDEARIHAPRMFPDYGDRPIAEAAGLYWDEYYEKAEKLQERYQQCFRIFSMSPVLNEPMAQAEMLRFVGSKQATWTNFHKNKGTVKDPLLGNILRDVLGYLIRNEKVYAGTRATVTPKAGSQLGRAAVKRGISQQETDPILLDFGKLSEHRARPFDFDMIAQNPRQGVIQHA
;
A
#
# COMPACT_ATOMS: atom_id res chain seq x y z
N MET A 1 13.16 20.43 24.53
CA MET A 1 11.80 20.13 24.04
C MET A 1 11.76 20.47 22.56
N LYS A 2 11.82 19.50 21.64
CA LYS A 2 11.68 19.80 20.20
C LYS A 2 10.23 20.24 19.98
N THR A 3 10.04 21.44 19.45
CA THR A 3 8.72 21.95 19.05
C THR A 3 8.06 20.89 18.17
N ARG A 4 6.85 20.44 18.53
CA ARG A 4 6.08 19.55 17.66
C ARG A 4 5.96 20.23 16.29
N PRO A 5 6.06 19.53 15.16
CA PRO A 5 5.72 20.12 13.88
C PRO A 5 4.27 20.61 14.00
N ASN A 6 4.07 21.93 14.01
CA ASN A 6 2.76 22.56 14.20
C ASN A 6 1.80 22.32 13.01
N HIS A 7 2.21 21.49 12.04
CA HIS A 7 1.43 21.22 10.84
C HIS A 7 1.70 19.79 10.39
N ILE A 8 0.67 18.96 10.36
CA ILE A 8 0.71 17.62 9.79
C ILE A 8 0.22 17.69 8.35
N ILE A 9 0.95 17.07 7.43
CA ILE A 9 0.56 16.98 6.02
C ILE A 9 0.34 15.50 5.67
N VAL A 10 -0.83 15.19 5.12
CA VAL A 10 -1.16 13.84 4.66
C VAL A 10 -1.41 13.85 3.16
N GLY A 11 -0.61 13.10 2.42
CA GLY A 11 -0.86 12.84 1.00
C GLY A 11 -1.65 11.55 0.82
N LEU A 12 -2.66 11.54 -0.04
CA LEU A 12 -3.44 10.34 -0.33
C LEU A 12 -4.00 10.36 -1.75
N GLY A 13 -4.75 9.30 -2.07
CA GLY A 13 -5.35 9.03 -3.37
C GLY A 13 -5.61 7.53 -3.51
N SER A 14 -6.41 7.12 -4.49
CA SER A 14 -6.89 5.74 -4.70
C SER A 14 -5.80 4.70 -5.03
N GLY A 15 -4.52 4.99 -4.77
CA GLY A 15 -3.39 4.21 -5.22
C GLY A 15 -3.23 4.25 -6.75
N ARG A 16 -2.00 4.03 -7.23
CA ARG A 16 -1.67 4.13 -8.69
C ARG A 16 -1.98 5.49 -9.34
N CYS A 17 -2.19 6.52 -8.52
CA CYS A 17 -2.46 7.90 -8.88
C CYS A 17 -1.28 8.85 -8.59
N GLY A 18 -0.04 8.33 -8.57
CA GLY A 18 1.15 9.16 -8.41
C GLY A 18 1.52 9.56 -6.97
N THR A 19 0.97 8.90 -5.95
CA THR A 19 1.28 9.16 -4.53
C THR A 19 2.77 9.06 -4.19
N LYS A 20 3.53 8.20 -4.86
CA LYS A 20 4.99 8.15 -4.69
C LYS A 20 5.71 9.42 -5.17
N SER A 21 5.22 10.05 -6.24
CA SER A 21 5.72 11.34 -6.70
C SER A 21 5.28 12.46 -5.77
N LEU A 22 4.02 12.40 -5.28
CA LEU A 22 3.53 13.34 -4.27
C LEU A 22 4.40 13.33 -3.01
N ALA A 23 4.74 12.15 -2.49
CA ALA A 23 5.61 12.02 -1.32
C ALA A 23 6.97 12.69 -1.53
N ALA A 24 7.56 12.52 -2.72
CA ALA A 24 8.82 13.17 -3.06
C ALA A 24 8.68 14.70 -3.13
N ILE A 25 7.60 15.23 -3.72
CA ILE A 25 7.32 16.67 -3.79
C ILE A 25 7.14 17.27 -2.38
N LEU A 26 6.45 16.56 -1.50
CA LEU A 26 6.18 17.02 -0.13
C LEU A 26 7.36 16.80 0.83
N GLY A 27 8.39 16.05 0.42
CA GLY A 27 9.49 15.66 1.33
C GLY A 27 9.03 14.73 2.46
N LEU A 28 7.98 13.95 2.23
CA LEU A 28 7.35 13.07 3.22
C LEU A 28 7.65 11.59 2.94
N PRO A 29 7.56 10.71 3.96
CA PRO A 29 7.60 9.29 3.72
C PRO A 29 6.39 8.84 2.88
N HIS A 30 6.58 7.74 2.14
CA HIS A 30 5.52 7.08 1.37
C HIS A 30 5.25 5.71 2.02
N GLU A 31 4.00 5.51 2.42
CA GLU A 31 3.48 4.31 3.07
C GLU A 31 4.26 3.95 4.35
N ALA A 32 4.43 4.95 5.23
CA ALA A 32 5.24 4.80 6.43
C ALA A 32 4.67 3.77 7.42
N VAL A 33 3.36 3.73 7.59
CA VAL A 33 2.63 2.70 8.35
C VAL A 33 1.38 2.35 7.56
N ALA A 34 1.37 1.17 6.93
CA ALA A 34 0.16 0.71 6.28
C ALA A 34 -0.96 0.52 7.31
N LEU A 35 -2.15 1.01 6.98
CA LEU A 35 -3.37 0.83 7.76
C LEU A 35 -4.40 0.03 6.95
N PRO A 36 -5.18 -0.84 7.61
CA PRO A 36 -6.28 -1.54 6.95
C PRO A 36 -7.40 -0.58 6.58
N TRP A 37 -8.25 -1.00 5.64
CA TRP A 37 -9.41 -0.21 5.22
C TRP A 37 -10.39 0.00 6.37
N GLU A 38 -10.76 -1.10 7.03
CA GLU A 38 -11.54 -1.08 8.25
C GLU A 38 -10.72 -0.51 9.40
N HIS A 39 -11.34 0.32 10.24
CA HIS A 39 -10.64 1.03 11.31
C HIS A 39 -10.05 0.05 12.32
N ASP A 40 -8.74 0.10 12.51
CA ASP A 40 -8.03 -0.59 13.57
C ASP A 40 -7.39 0.42 14.52
N GLU A 41 -7.95 0.56 15.72
CA GLU A 41 -7.52 1.55 16.71
C GLU A 41 -6.08 1.35 17.18
N ARG A 42 -5.61 0.10 17.25
CA ARG A 42 -4.24 -0.21 17.70
C ARG A 42 -3.23 0.22 16.65
N LEU A 43 -3.46 -0.17 15.39
CA LEU A 43 -2.61 0.24 14.27
C LEU A 43 -2.69 1.75 14.05
N PHE A 44 -3.88 2.35 14.21
CA PHE A 44 -4.05 3.79 14.14
C PHE A 44 -3.19 4.53 15.17
N ARG A 45 -3.17 4.09 16.44
CA ARG A 45 -2.29 4.69 17.47
C ARG A 45 -0.82 4.62 17.12
N ALA A 46 -0.37 3.47 16.61
CA ALA A 46 1.01 3.30 16.16
C ALA A 46 1.33 4.24 14.97
N ALA A 47 0.41 4.35 14.02
CA ALA A 47 0.53 5.25 12.88
C ALA A 47 0.56 6.72 13.30
N MET A 48 -0.28 7.14 14.26
CA MET A 48 -0.32 8.52 14.77
C MET A 48 0.98 8.93 15.46
N SER A 49 1.60 8.02 16.23
CA SER A 49 2.93 8.24 16.81
C SER A 49 3.97 8.51 15.72
N LYS A 50 3.95 7.72 14.63
CA LYS A 50 4.87 7.94 13.49
C LYS A 50 4.56 9.23 12.74
N LEU A 51 3.30 9.48 12.43
CA LEU A 51 2.81 10.65 11.71
C LEU A 51 3.25 11.95 12.40
N SER A 52 3.07 12.03 13.72
CA SER A 52 3.49 13.19 14.52
C SER A 52 5.00 13.42 14.53
N ARG A 53 5.79 12.33 14.48
CA ARG A 53 7.26 12.39 14.45
C ARG A 53 7.81 12.79 13.09
N THR A 54 7.18 12.36 12.00
CA THR A 54 7.61 12.66 10.63
C THR A 54 7.02 13.96 10.08
N GLY A 55 6.01 14.53 10.74
CA GLY A 55 5.27 15.69 10.24
C GLY A 55 4.28 15.36 9.12
N GLY A 56 4.10 14.08 8.80
CA GLY A 56 3.27 13.67 7.68
C GLY A 56 3.59 12.28 7.12
N ASP A 57 2.72 11.81 6.25
CA ASP A 57 2.86 10.55 5.52
C ASP A 57 2.04 10.60 4.22
N VAL A 58 2.39 9.75 3.26
CA VAL A 58 1.65 9.61 2.02
C VAL A 58 1.20 8.17 1.81
N GLY A 59 -0.11 7.92 1.80
CA GLY A 59 -0.66 6.57 1.69
C GLY A 59 -2.14 6.58 1.37
N CYS A 60 -2.60 5.63 0.55
CA CYS A 60 -4.02 5.55 0.16
C CYS A 60 -4.96 5.28 1.34
N TYR A 61 -4.48 4.51 2.32
CA TYR A 61 -5.22 4.10 3.51
C TYR A 61 -5.64 5.26 4.42
N TRP A 62 -5.00 6.44 4.33
CA TRP A 62 -5.35 7.58 5.20
C TRP A 62 -6.77 8.11 4.99
N LEU A 63 -7.43 7.80 3.87
CA LEU A 63 -8.78 8.26 3.59
C LEU A 63 -9.77 7.85 4.69
N THR A 64 -9.75 6.59 5.13
CA THR A 64 -10.70 6.08 6.13
C THR A 64 -10.41 6.58 7.55
N TYR A 65 -9.22 7.14 7.78
CA TYR A 65 -8.79 7.67 9.08
C TYR A 65 -8.77 9.21 9.13
N ALA A 66 -9.09 9.89 8.03
CA ALA A 66 -8.92 11.34 7.90
C ALA A 66 -9.64 12.12 9.00
N GLU A 67 -10.88 11.76 9.34
CA GLU A 67 -11.65 12.42 10.40
C GLU A 67 -11.00 12.23 11.77
N ARG A 68 -10.57 11.00 12.10
CA ARG A 68 -9.88 10.69 13.37
C ARG A 68 -8.54 11.44 13.49
N VAL A 69 -7.83 11.60 12.37
CA VAL A 69 -6.62 12.43 12.33
C VAL A 69 -6.97 13.89 12.58
N LEU A 70 -8.03 14.43 11.98
CA LEU A 70 -8.48 15.81 12.20
C LEU A 70 -8.98 16.07 13.63
N GLU A 71 -9.62 15.09 14.27
CA GLU A 71 -9.98 15.18 15.69
C GLU A 71 -8.74 15.33 16.58
N THR A 72 -7.64 14.67 16.22
CA THR A 72 -6.39 14.70 17.00
C THR A 72 -5.52 15.91 16.64
N PHE A 73 -5.49 16.27 15.36
CA PHE A 73 -4.69 17.34 14.77
C PHE A 73 -5.57 18.18 13.82
N PRO A 74 -6.37 19.12 14.36
CA PRO A 74 -7.35 19.88 13.57
C PRO A 74 -6.76 20.69 12.41
N ASP A 75 -5.50 21.10 12.54
CA ASP A 75 -4.76 21.86 11.53
C ASP A 75 -4.12 20.99 10.44
N THR A 76 -4.36 19.68 10.43
CA THR A 76 -3.83 18.78 9.40
C THR A 76 -4.31 19.21 8.02
N ARG A 77 -3.44 19.08 7.00
CA ARG A 77 -3.79 19.29 5.59
C ARG A 77 -3.69 17.98 4.81
N PHE A 78 -4.77 17.63 4.13
CA PHE A 78 -4.90 16.45 3.29
C PHE A 78 -4.88 16.84 1.82
N ILE A 79 -3.92 16.29 1.09
CA ILE A 79 -3.86 16.37 -0.38
C ILE A 79 -4.34 15.04 -0.94
N CYS A 80 -5.49 15.04 -1.61
CA CYS A 80 -6.01 13.87 -2.30
C CYS A 80 -5.76 13.96 -3.81
N LEU A 81 -4.87 13.14 -4.37
CA LEU A 81 -4.70 13.08 -5.82
C LEU A 81 -5.83 12.29 -6.48
N LYS A 82 -6.43 12.88 -7.52
CA LYS A 82 -7.43 12.25 -8.40
C LYS A 82 -6.86 12.01 -9.78
N ARG A 83 -6.81 10.74 -10.18
CA ARG A 83 -6.46 10.31 -11.55
C ARG A 83 -7.72 9.82 -12.26
N PRO A 84 -7.87 10.00 -13.59
CA PRO A 84 -9.00 9.47 -14.33
C PRO A 84 -9.25 7.98 -14.05
N ARG A 85 -10.53 7.61 -13.87
CA ARG A 85 -10.97 6.26 -13.48
C ARG A 85 -10.41 5.19 -14.40
N LYS A 86 -10.62 5.32 -15.72
CA LYS A 86 -10.18 4.36 -16.73
C LYS A 86 -8.68 4.07 -16.65
N GLU A 87 -7.87 5.10 -16.45
CA GLU A 87 -6.42 4.95 -16.34
C GLU A 87 -5.99 4.28 -15.03
N THR A 88 -6.68 4.60 -13.93
CA THR A 88 -6.42 4.04 -12.61
C THR A 88 -6.76 2.55 -12.59
N VAL A 89 -7.94 2.17 -13.08
CA VAL A 89 -8.37 0.77 -13.25
C VAL A 89 -7.37 0.01 -14.13
N ALA A 90 -7.01 0.55 -15.29
CA ALA A 90 -6.02 -0.11 -16.15
C ALA A 90 -4.66 -0.28 -15.45
N SER A 91 -4.26 0.67 -14.58
CA SER A 91 -3.04 0.51 -13.79
C SER A 91 -3.16 -0.54 -12.70
N TRP A 92 -4.33 -0.71 -12.09
CA TRP A 92 -4.57 -1.75 -11.09
C TRP A 92 -4.60 -3.14 -11.73
N VAL A 93 -5.29 -3.30 -12.87
CA VAL A 93 -5.29 -4.55 -13.65
C VAL A 93 -3.86 -5.00 -13.98
N ARG A 94 -2.99 -4.08 -14.41
CA ARG A 94 -1.56 -4.40 -14.63
C ARG A 94 -0.82 -4.77 -13.34
N ARG A 95 -1.14 -4.12 -12.21
CA ARG A 95 -0.49 -4.39 -10.92
C ARG A 95 -0.86 -5.75 -10.36
N PHE A 96 -2.10 -6.17 -10.58
CA PHE A 96 -2.71 -7.42 -10.13
C PHE A 96 -2.74 -8.49 -11.22
N ALA A 97 -1.94 -8.36 -12.28
CA ALA A 97 -1.84 -9.40 -13.29
C ALA A 97 -1.53 -10.76 -12.64
N GLY A 98 -2.39 -11.74 -12.90
CA GLY A 98 -2.33 -13.10 -12.35
C GLY A 98 -2.82 -13.28 -10.92
N ALA A 99 -3.37 -12.25 -10.27
CA ALA A 99 -4.14 -12.41 -9.04
C ALA A 99 -5.57 -12.85 -9.36
N GLU A 100 -6.20 -13.54 -8.42
CA GLU A 100 -7.62 -13.92 -8.50
C GLU A 100 -8.51 -12.81 -7.94
N THR A 101 -8.04 -12.09 -6.93
CA THR A 101 -8.82 -11.09 -6.17
C THR A 101 -8.13 -9.73 -6.12
N PHE A 102 -8.90 -8.69 -5.82
CA PHE A 102 -8.40 -7.32 -5.61
C PHE A 102 -7.96 -7.08 -4.15
N ASP A 103 -7.14 -7.98 -3.60
CA ASP A 103 -6.73 -7.90 -2.20
C ASP A 103 -5.27 -7.47 -2.02
N LEU A 104 -5.08 -6.46 -1.16
CA LEU A 104 -3.82 -6.20 -0.47
C LEU A 104 -4.08 -6.27 1.02
N PHE A 105 -3.14 -6.85 1.77
CA PHE A 105 -3.26 -7.00 3.20
C PHE A 105 -2.20 -6.18 3.95
N VAL A 106 -2.58 -5.68 5.11
CA VAL A 106 -1.68 -5.02 6.07
C VAL A 106 -1.29 -6.03 7.12
N MET A 107 -0.10 -6.60 6.96
CA MET A 107 0.38 -7.60 7.90
C MET A 107 0.93 -6.97 9.17
N HIS A 108 0.56 -7.51 10.32
CA HIS A 108 1.06 -7.09 11.62
C HIS A 108 0.97 -8.21 12.66
N LEU A 109 1.68 -8.06 13.78
CA LEU A 109 1.60 -9.01 14.90
C LEU A 109 0.61 -8.53 15.96
N ASP A 110 -0.08 -9.48 16.59
CA ASP A 110 -0.67 -9.24 17.90
C ASP A 110 0.33 -9.42 19.05
N ASP A 111 -0.15 -9.17 20.26
CA ASP A 111 0.64 -9.25 21.49
C ASP A 111 1.09 -10.71 21.79
N GLU A 112 0.52 -11.69 21.10
CA GLU A 112 0.89 -13.12 21.15
C GLU A 112 1.74 -13.56 19.94
N ALA A 113 2.25 -12.61 19.16
CA ALA A 113 3.02 -12.85 17.94
C ALA A 113 2.27 -13.66 16.85
N ARG A 114 0.93 -13.60 16.84
CA ARG A 114 0.11 -14.11 15.74
C ARG A 114 0.12 -13.12 14.59
N ILE A 115 0.20 -13.62 13.37
CA ILE A 115 0.16 -12.80 12.17
C ILE A 115 -1.30 -12.49 11.82
N HIS A 116 -1.63 -11.22 11.82
CA HIS A 116 -2.89 -10.68 11.30
C HIS A 116 -2.66 -10.03 9.95
N ALA A 117 -3.61 -10.17 9.04
CA ALA A 117 -3.54 -9.59 7.70
C ALA A 117 -4.89 -9.00 7.29
N PRO A 118 -5.39 -7.95 7.96
CA PRO A 118 -6.57 -7.23 7.52
C PRO A 118 -6.38 -6.62 6.13
N ARG A 119 -7.48 -6.45 5.38
CA ARG A 119 -7.45 -5.90 4.03
C ARG A 119 -7.13 -4.40 4.06
N MET A 120 -6.26 -3.96 3.17
CA MET A 120 -5.95 -2.56 2.89
C MET A 120 -7.04 -1.88 2.04
N PHE A 121 -7.84 -2.67 1.32
CA PHE A 121 -8.94 -2.22 0.46
C PHE A 121 -10.27 -2.82 0.94
N PRO A 122 -11.42 -2.25 0.53
CA PRO A 122 -12.72 -2.87 0.74
C PRO A 122 -12.79 -4.29 0.17
N ASP A 123 -13.66 -5.10 0.75
CA ASP A 123 -13.99 -6.41 0.19
C ASP A 123 -15.01 -6.28 -0.94
N TYR A 124 -14.61 -6.68 -2.15
CA TYR A 124 -15.48 -6.73 -3.32
C TYR A 124 -15.90 -8.15 -3.72
N GLY A 125 -15.63 -9.14 -2.87
CA GLY A 125 -15.88 -10.56 -3.15
C GLY A 125 -15.08 -11.06 -4.36
N ASP A 126 -15.67 -11.97 -5.12
CA ASP A 126 -15.04 -12.63 -6.28
C ASP A 126 -15.17 -11.85 -7.60
N ARG A 127 -15.41 -10.53 -7.51
CA ARG A 127 -15.54 -9.70 -8.72
C ARG A 127 -14.23 -9.66 -9.50
N PRO A 128 -14.29 -9.60 -10.85
CA PRO A 128 -13.10 -9.40 -11.66
C PRO A 128 -12.31 -8.16 -11.21
N ILE A 129 -10.97 -8.25 -11.20
CA ILE A 129 -10.07 -7.17 -10.75
C ILE A 129 -10.42 -5.80 -11.37
N ALA A 130 -10.77 -5.76 -12.65
CA ALA A 130 -11.11 -4.50 -13.33
C ALA A 130 -12.38 -3.86 -12.76
N GLU A 131 -13.37 -4.69 -12.41
CA GLU A 131 -14.61 -4.25 -11.80
C GLU A 131 -14.39 -3.81 -10.35
N ALA A 132 -13.73 -4.64 -9.54
CA ALA A 132 -13.39 -4.33 -8.15
C ALA A 132 -12.55 -3.03 -8.04
N ALA A 133 -11.54 -2.85 -8.90
CA ALA A 133 -10.76 -1.62 -8.95
C ALA A 133 -11.59 -0.40 -9.39
N GLY A 134 -12.62 -0.61 -10.20
CA GLY A 134 -13.57 0.43 -10.60
C GLY A 134 -14.43 0.88 -9.43
N LEU A 135 -15.04 -0.08 -8.71
CA LEU A 135 -15.83 0.18 -7.51
C LEU A 135 -15.00 0.87 -6.43
N TYR A 136 -13.77 0.41 -6.23
CA TYR A 136 -12.83 1.05 -5.31
C TYR A 136 -12.54 2.50 -5.69
N TRP A 137 -12.31 2.78 -6.97
CA TRP A 137 -12.13 4.16 -7.42
C TRP A 137 -13.37 5.01 -7.11
N ASP A 138 -14.57 4.50 -7.41
CA ASP A 138 -15.83 5.21 -7.21
C ASP A 138 -16.05 5.51 -5.72
N GLU A 139 -15.96 4.49 -4.86
CA GLU A 139 -16.13 4.62 -3.41
C GLU A 139 -15.06 5.55 -2.78
N TYR A 140 -13.81 5.43 -3.21
CA TYR A 140 -12.71 6.24 -2.70
C TYR A 140 -12.95 7.72 -2.94
N TYR A 141 -13.32 8.10 -4.16
CA TYR A 141 -13.53 9.52 -4.48
C TYR A 141 -14.87 10.04 -4.00
N GLU A 142 -15.91 9.21 -3.88
CA GLU A 142 -17.14 9.61 -3.19
C GLU A 142 -16.84 10.01 -1.73
N LYS A 143 -16.07 9.17 -1.01
CA LYS A 143 -15.64 9.50 0.37
C LYS A 143 -14.76 10.75 0.41
N ALA A 144 -13.79 10.88 -0.51
CA ALA A 144 -12.91 12.04 -0.57
C ALA A 144 -13.66 13.34 -0.86
N GLU A 145 -14.68 13.30 -1.72
CA GLU A 145 -15.52 14.45 -2.07
C GLU A 145 -16.33 14.91 -0.85
N LYS A 146 -16.95 13.97 -0.12
CA LYS A 146 -17.63 14.27 1.17
C LYS A 146 -16.68 14.91 2.19
N LEU A 147 -15.44 14.41 2.30
CA LEU A 147 -14.43 15.00 3.19
C LEU A 147 -14.01 16.40 2.76
N GLN A 148 -13.82 16.64 1.46
CA GLN A 148 -13.52 17.97 0.94
C GLN A 148 -14.65 18.96 1.24
N GLU A 149 -15.91 18.56 1.03
CA GLU A 149 -17.08 19.40 1.31
C GLU A 149 -17.18 19.75 2.79
N ARG A 150 -16.94 18.78 3.68
CA ARG A 150 -17.02 18.94 5.14
C ARG A 150 -15.84 19.73 5.72
N TYR A 151 -14.64 19.53 5.18
CA TYR A 151 -13.39 20.07 5.73
C TYR A 151 -12.62 20.90 4.69
N GLN A 152 -13.28 21.87 4.05
CA GLN A 152 -12.74 22.62 2.90
C GLN A 152 -11.38 23.29 3.14
N GLN A 153 -11.07 23.67 4.38
CA GLN A 153 -9.77 24.25 4.75
C GLN A 153 -8.69 23.20 4.99
N CYS A 154 -9.08 21.97 5.31
CA CYS A 154 -8.18 20.90 5.72
C CYS A 154 -8.02 19.80 4.67
N PHE A 155 -8.96 19.62 3.75
CA PHE A 155 -8.94 18.53 2.77
C PHE A 155 -9.22 19.08 1.37
N ARG A 156 -8.33 18.76 0.42
CA ARG A 156 -8.51 19.17 -0.97
C ARG A 156 -8.10 18.09 -1.96
N ILE A 157 -8.94 17.89 -2.95
CA ILE A 157 -8.73 17.02 -4.09
C ILE A 157 -8.04 17.82 -5.18
N PHE A 158 -6.95 17.26 -5.71
CA PHE A 158 -6.22 17.81 -6.83
C PHE A 158 -6.20 16.84 -7.99
N SER A 159 -6.35 17.35 -9.22
CA SER A 159 -6.08 16.54 -10.41
C SER A 159 -4.61 16.15 -10.44
N MET A 160 -4.35 14.85 -10.57
CA MET A 160 -3.00 14.28 -10.56
C MET A 160 -2.12 14.88 -11.65
N SER A 161 -2.63 14.98 -12.89
CA SER A 161 -1.79 15.37 -14.03
C SER A 161 -1.26 16.80 -13.89
N PRO A 162 -2.08 17.82 -13.61
CA PRO A 162 -1.57 19.17 -13.40
C PRO A 162 -0.60 19.25 -12.22
N VAL A 163 -0.96 18.73 -11.04
CA VAL A 163 -0.11 18.85 -9.84
C VAL A 163 1.27 18.22 -10.00
N LEU A 164 1.37 17.13 -10.76
CA LEU A 164 2.64 16.44 -10.95
C LEU A 164 3.48 16.97 -12.12
N ASN A 165 2.89 17.74 -13.04
CA ASN A 165 3.57 18.13 -14.28
C ASN A 165 3.60 19.65 -14.54
N GLU A 166 2.78 20.44 -13.84
CA GLU A 166 2.63 21.87 -14.08
C GLU A 166 3.11 22.68 -12.87
N PRO A 167 4.06 23.61 -13.04
CA PRO A 167 4.59 24.41 -11.93
C PRO A 167 3.53 25.18 -11.14
N MET A 168 2.54 25.76 -11.83
CA MET A 168 1.49 26.56 -11.20
C MET A 168 0.56 25.72 -10.32
N ALA A 169 0.13 24.55 -10.82
CA ALA A 169 -0.73 23.65 -10.05
C ALA A 169 0.01 23.07 -8.84
N GLN A 170 1.29 22.71 -9.00
CA GLN A 170 2.13 22.27 -7.88
C GLN A 170 2.29 23.37 -6.83
N ALA A 171 2.56 24.61 -7.24
CA ALA A 171 2.68 25.74 -6.32
C ALA A 171 1.37 26.06 -5.59
N GLU A 172 0.21 25.88 -6.24
CA GLU A 172 -1.09 25.97 -5.58
C GLU A 172 -1.26 24.90 -4.48
N MET A 173 -0.94 23.65 -4.79
CA MET A 173 -0.98 22.55 -3.81
C MET A 173 -0.03 22.81 -2.63
N LEU A 174 1.20 23.28 -2.89
CA LEU A 174 2.16 23.59 -1.84
C LEU A 174 1.71 24.77 -0.95
N ARG A 175 1.05 25.78 -1.53
CA ARG A 175 0.43 26.86 -0.76
C ARG A 175 -0.71 26.37 0.13
N PHE A 176 -1.53 25.44 -0.36
CA PHE A 176 -2.63 24.85 0.42
C PHE A 176 -2.12 24.17 1.71
N VAL A 177 -0.95 23.52 1.66
CA VAL A 177 -0.32 22.92 2.85
C VAL A 177 0.60 23.86 3.63
N GLY A 178 0.51 25.16 3.39
CA GLY A 178 1.26 26.18 4.14
C GLY A 178 2.76 26.24 3.85
N SER A 179 3.24 25.64 2.76
CA SER A 179 4.66 25.78 2.37
C SER A 179 4.94 27.20 1.87
N LYS A 180 5.86 27.89 2.56
CA LYS A 180 6.29 29.26 2.21
C LYS A 180 7.23 29.32 1.00
N GLN A 181 7.88 28.20 0.67
CA GLN A 181 8.79 28.07 -0.46
C GLN A 181 8.22 27.03 -1.41
N ALA A 182 7.31 27.46 -2.28
CA ALA A 182 6.83 26.63 -3.38
C ALA A 182 7.93 26.54 -4.46
N THR A 183 8.98 25.77 -4.20
CA THR A 183 9.97 25.43 -5.22
C THR A 183 9.41 24.30 -6.06
N TRP A 184 9.23 24.58 -7.36
CA TRP A 184 8.86 23.54 -8.30
C TRP A 184 9.93 22.45 -8.32
N THR A 185 9.48 21.20 -8.23
CA THR A 185 10.34 20.02 -8.33
C THR A 185 9.96 19.23 -9.56
N ASN A 186 10.91 19.10 -10.50
CA ASN A 186 10.73 18.25 -11.66
C ASN A 186 10.90 16.78 -11.23
N PHE A 187 9.81 16.14 -10.81
CA PHE A 187 9.87 14.75 -10.36
C PHE A 187 9.19 13.81 -11.35
N HIS A 188 9.91 13.49 -12.42
CA HIS A 188 9.57 12.38 -13.31
C HIS A 188 10.22 11.08 -12.81
N LYS A 189 9.54 10.37 -11.89
CA LYS A 189 9.83 8.93 -11.75
C LYS A 189 9.25 8.24 -12.98
N ASN A 190 10.15 7.85 -13.88
CA ASN A 190 9.87 6.97 -15.02
C ASN A 190 8.88 5.87 -14.59
N LYS A 191 7.94 5.53 -15.48
CA LYS A 191 7.08 4.33 -15.40
C LYS A 191 8.01 3.13 -15.22
N GLY A 192 8.36 2.80 -13.98
CA GLY A 192 9.27 1.71 -13.69
C GLY A 192 8.71 0.46 -14.35
N THR A 193 9.53 -0.19 -15.15
CA THR A 193 9.31 -1.56 -15.61
C THR A 193 8.93 -2.36 -14.38
N VAL A 194 7.64 -2.69 -14.26
CA VAL A 194 7.16 -3.50 -13.15
C VAL A 194 7.86 -4.84 -13.33
N LYS A 195 8.85 -5.15 -12.46
CA LYS A 195 9.41 -6.50 -12.36
C LYS A 195 8.21 -7.45 -12.33
N ASP A 196 8.17 -8.41 -13.27
CA ASP A 196 7.05 -9.32 -13.55
C ASP A 196 6.21 -9.59 -12.29
N PRO A 197 5.02 -8.98 -12.11
CA PRO A 197 4.32 -9.01 -10.82
C PRO A 197 3.66 -10.37 -10.54
N LEU A 198 3.66 -11.29 -11.51
CA LEU A 198 2.89 -12.53 -11.50
C LEU A 198 3.14 -13.37 -10.24
N LEU A 199 4.38 -13.82 -10.01
CA LEU A 199 4.67 -14.66 -8.86
C LEU A 199 4.40 -13.95 -7.52
N GLY A 200 4.74 -12.67 -7.42
CA GLY A 200 4.53 -11.91 -6.19
C GLY A 200 3.05 -11.65 -5.87
N ASN A 201 2.18 -11.72 -6.87
CA ASN A 201 0.73 -11.68 -6.68
C ASN A 201 0.18 -13.06 -6.32
N ILE A 202 0.59 -14.12 -7.02
CA ILE A 202 0.14 -15.48 -6.71
C ILE A 202 0.52 -15.87 -5.27
N LEU A 203 1.76 -15.59 -4.83
CA LEU A 203 2.18 -15.85 -3.45
C LEU A 203 1.39 -15.02 -2.43
N ARG A 204 0.88 -13.85 -2.81
CA ARG A 204 0.01 -13.05 -1.94
C ARG A 204 -1.35 -13.71 -1.74
N ASP A 205 -1.93 -14.28 -2.78
CA ASP A 205 -3.22 -14.96 -2.68
C ASP A 205 -3.10 -16.23 -1.82
N VAL A 206 -2.03 -17.01 -2.03
CA VAL A 206 -1.68 -18.16 -1.19
C VAL A 206 -1.49 -17.73 0.27
N LEU A 207 -0.79 -16.62 0.50
CA LEU A 207 -0.58 -16.08 1.83
C LEU A 207 -1.89 -15.64 2.51
N GLY A 208 -2.72 -14.89 1.79
CA GLY A 208 -4.03 -14.48 2.27
C GLY A 208 -4.89 -15.68 2.64
N TYR A 209 -4.84 -16.75 1.83
CA TYR A 209 -5.51 -18.01 2.15
C TYR A 209 -4.97 -18.64 3.44
N LEU A 210 -3.66 -18.79 3.58
CA LEU A 210 -3.06 -19.39 4.77
C LEU A 210 -3.40 -18.59 6.03
N ILE A 211 -3.31 -17.27 6.02
CA ILE A 211 -3.59 -16.46 7.22
C ILE A 211 -5.07 -16.52 7.60
N ARG A 212 -5.99 -16.61 6.64
CA ARG A 212 -7.43 -16.67 6.94
C ARG A 212 -7.88 -18.03 7.47
N ASN A 213 -7.26 -19.11 6.99
CA ASN A 213 -7.72 -20.47 7.27
C ASN A 213 -6.85 -21.18 8.31
N GLU A 214 -5.61 -20.74 8.51
CA GLU A 214 -4.63 -21.35 9.42
C GLU A 214 -4.15 -20.34 10.45
N LYS A 215 -3.78 -20.81 11.66
CA LYS A 215 -3.12 -19.97 12.66
C LYS A 215 -1.63 -19.86 12.33
N VAL A 216 -1.24 -18.74 11.72
CA VAL A 216 0.15 -18.47 11.35
C VAL A 216 0.81 -17.55 12.39
N TYR A 217 1.98 -17.95 12.89
CA TYR A 217 2.78 -17.20 13.88
C TYR A 217 4.10 -16.73 13.27
N ALA A 218 4.73 -15.71 13.86
CA ALA A 218 6.10 -15.35 13.50
C ALA A 218 7.05 -16.56 13.67
N GLY A 219 7.87 -16.83 12.65
CA GLY A 219 8.74 -18.00 12.55
C GLY A 219 8.08 -19.25 11.99
N THR A 220 6.80 -19.21 11.60
CA THR A 220 6.12 -20.35 10.97
C THR A 220 6.76 -20.65 9.60
N ARG A 221 6.88 -21.93 9.27
CA ARG A 221 7.26 -22.40 7.93
C ARG A 221 6.11 -23.21 7.34
N ALA A 222 5.69 -22.86 6.13
CA ALA A 222 4.65 -23.58 5.41
C ALA A 222 5.19 -24.06 4.06
N THR A 223 4.77 -25.24 3.63
CA THR A 223 5.14 -25.77 2.31
C THR A 223 3.89 -25.81 1.44
N VAL A 224 3.98 -25.25 0.24
CA VAL A 224 2.89 -25.25 -0.74
C VAL A 224 3.34 -26.03 -1.96
N THR A 225 2.63 -27.10 -2.30
CA THR A 225 2.88 -27.88 -3.51
C THR A 225 1.95 -27.39 -4.63
N PRO A 226 2.48 -26.74 -5.68
CA PRO A 226 1.64 -26.30 -6.78
C PRO A 226 1.09 -27.50 -7.56
N LYS A 227 -0.14 -27.37 -8.08
CA LYS A 227 -0.69 -28.37 -9.02
C LYS A 227 0.06 -28.27 -10.35
N ALA A 228 0.23 -29.39 -11.05
CA ALA A 228 0.80 -29.42 -12.39
C ALA A 228 -0.01 -28.50 -13.33
N GLY A 229 0.67 -27.67 -14.12
CA GLY A 229 0.01 -26.71 -15.01
C GLY A 229 -0.61 -25.50 -14.29
N SER A 230 -0.35 -25.32 -12.98
CA SER A 230 -0.81 -24.13 -12.26
C SER A 230 0.03 -22.89 -12.61
N GLN A 231 -0.56 -21.70 -12.46
CA GLN A 231 0.19 -20.45 -12.63
C GLN A 231 1.32 -20.32 -11.60
N LEU A 232 1.10 -20.79 -10.36
CA LEU A 232 2.11 -20.81 -9.30
C LEU A 232 3.33 -21.64 -9.71
N GLY A 233 3.11 -22.88 -10.17
CA GLY A 233 4.18 -23.78 -10.61
C GLY A 233 5.00 -23.19 -11.75
N ARG A 234 4.33 -22.71 -12.80
CA ARG A 234 4.99 -22.01 -13.92
C ARG A 234 5.81 -20.80 -13.49
N ALA A 235 5.24 -19.98 -12.62
CA ALA A 235 5.89 -18.76 -12.15
C ALA A 235 7.10 -19.08 -11.24
N ALA A 236 7.04 -20.14 -10.44
CA ALA A 236 8.13 -20.60 -9.60
C ALA A 236 9.31 -21.13 -10.43
N VAL A 237 9.04 -21.97 -11.44
CA VAL A 237 10.07 -22.47 -12.38
C VAL A 237 10.72 -21.32 -13.13
N LYS A 238 9.91 -20.41 -13.70
CA LYS A 238 10.41 -19.23 -14.43
C LYS A 238 11.37 -18.37 -13.61
N ARG A 239 11.20 -18.32 -12.29
CA ARG A 239 12.05 -17.55 -11.37
C ARG A 239 13.17 -18.36 -10.72
N GLY A 240 13.35 -19.63 -11.08
CA GLY A 240 14.38 -20.50 -10.52
C GLY A 240 14.14 -20.89 -9.06
N ILE A 241 12.92 -20.73 -8.55
CA ILE A 241 12.55 -21.15 -7.19
C ILE A 241 12.34 -22.67 -7.14
N SER A 242 11.83 -23.24 -8.23
CA SER A 242 11.67 -24.68 -8.41
C SER A 242 12.30 -25.16 -9.72
N GLN A 243 12.60 -26.46 -9.79
CA GLN A 243 13.06 -27.11 -11.02
C GLN A 243 11.87 -27.63 -11.84
N GLN A 244 10.79 -28.04 -11.17
CA GLN A 244 9.54 -28.50 -11.78
C GLN A 244 8.34 -27.69 -11.27
N GLU A 245 7.27 -27.64 -12.06
CA GLU A 245 6.05 -26.89 -11.68
C GLU A 245 5.39 -27.46 -10.42
N THR A 246 5.60 -28.74 -10.12
CA THR A 246 5.02 -29.45 -8.97
C THR A 246 5.96 -29.53 -7.78
N ASP A 247 7.15 -28.94 -7.85
CA ASP A 247 8.05 -28.96 -6.69
C ASP A 247 7.43 -28.17 -5.53
N PRO A 248 7.54 -28.67 -4.29
CA PRO A 248 7.08 -27.93 -3.13
C PRO A 248 7.85 -26.62 -2.96
N ILE A 249 7.13 -25.54 -2.66
CA ILE A 249 7.67 -24.21 -2.39
C ILE A 249 7.60 -23.97 -0.88
N LEU A 250 8.75 -23.69 -0.25
CA LEU A 250 8.81 -23.31 1.15
C LEU A 250 8.48 -21.82 1.30
N LEU A 251 7.54 -21.50 2.18
CA LEU A 251 7.22 -20.16 2.64
C LEU A 251 7.72 -20.01 4.08
N ASP A 252 8.71 -19.14 4.30
CA ASP A 252 9.23 -18.82 5.63
C ASP A 252 8.61 -17.49 6.10
N PHE A 253 7.79 -17.56 7.15
CA PHE A 253 7.22 -16.39 7.83
C PHE A 253 8.21 -15.91 8.89
N GLY A 254 9.41 -15.51 8.46
CA GLY A 254 10.55 -15.24 9.33
C GLY A 254 10.20 -14.41 10.58
N LYS A 255 11.05 -14.48 11.62
CA LYS A 255 10.86 -13.65 12.82
C LYS A 255 10.80 -12.18 12.38
N LEU A 256 9.65 -11.54 12.55
CA LEU A 256 9.52 -10.11 12.25
C LEU A 256 10.54 -9.38 13.11
N SER A 257 11.54 -8.77 12.48
CA SER A 257 12.36 -7.79 13.19
C SER A 257 11.41 -6.68 13.65
N GLU A 258 11.52 -6.26 14.91
CA GLU A 258 10.67 -5.22 15.56
C GLU A 258 10.65 -3.86 14.81
N HIS A 259 11.31 -3.74 13.66
CA HIS A 259 11.59 -2.50 12.96
C HIS A 259 11.06 -2.40 11.52
N ARG A 260 10.27 -3.37 11.01
CA ARG A 260 9.74 -3.28 9.64
C ARG A 260 8.22 -3.41 9.56
N ALA A 261 7.55 -2.27 9.67
CA ALA A 261 6.12 -2.10 9.37
C ALA A 261 5.87 -1.71 7.89
N ARG A 262 6.59 -2.34 6.94
CA ARG A 262 6.24 -2.23 5.52
C ARG A 262 5.39 -3.44 5.14
N PRO A 263 4.23 -3.26 4.50
CA PRO A 263 3.53 -4.38 3.90
C PRO A 263 4.50 -5.02 2.90
N PHE A 264 4.78 -6.32 3.09
CA PHE A 264 5.69 -7.14 2.27
C PHE A 264 7.21 -7.01 2.49
N ASP A 265 7.71 -6.43 3.60
CA ASP A 265 9.12 -6.61 4.03
C ASP A 265 9.26 -7.85 4.95
N PHE A 266 8.46 -8.90 4.70
CA PHE A 266 8.90 -10.24 5.08
C PHE A 266 9.92 -10.65 4.04
N ASP A 267 11.13 -11.04 4.45
CA ASP A 267 12.00 -11.85 3.60
C ASP A 267 11.31 -13.22 3.45
N MET A 268 10.23 -13.26 2.68
CA MET A 268 9.58 -14.50 2.27
C MET A 268 10.50 -15.10 1.22
N ILE A 269 11.48 -15.87 1.71
CA ILE A 269 12.40 -16.55 0.83
C ILE A 269 11.70 -17.81 0.33
N ALA A 270 11.18 -17.73 -0.89
CA ALA A 270 10.74 -18.92 -1.60
C ALA A 270 11.99 -19.71 -1.99
N GLN A 271 12.23 -20.83 -1.31
CA GLN A 271 13.39 -21.69 -1.54
C GLN A 271 12.93 -23.07 -1.99
N ASN A 272 13.73 -23.69 -2.85
CA ASN A 272 13.62 -25.12 -3.09
C ASN A 272 14.07 -25.86 -1.81
N PRO A 273 13.22 -26.67 -1.16
CA PRO A 273 13.59 -27.37 0.08
C PRO A 273 14.77 -28.34 -0.09
N ARG A 274 15.14 -28.70 -1.33
CA ARG A 274 16.29 -29.57 -1.63
C ARG A 274 17.60 -28.82 -1.90
N GLN A 275 17.57 -27.49 -2.04
CA GLN A 275 18.76 -26.66 -2.28
C GLN A 275 18.85 -25.63 -1.14
N GLY A 276 19.84 -25.78 -0.25
CA GLY A 276 20.05 -24.83 0.84
C GLY A 276 20.15 -23.37 0.36
N VAL A 277 19.76 -22.44 1.26
CA VAL A 277 19.66 -20.98 1.11
C VAL A 277 20.41 -20.40 -0.10
N ILE A 278 19.66 -19.96 -1.12
CA ILE A 278 20.16 -19.01 -2.12
C ILE A 278 19.90 -17.61 -1.55
N GLN A 279 20.98 -16.89 -1.17
CA GLN A 279 20.91 -15.49 -0.74
C GLN A 279 20.55 -14.56 -1.91
N HIS A 280 19.81 -13.50 -1.60
CA HIS A 280 19.16 -12.57 -2.53
C HIS A 280 20.07 -11.87 -3.56
N ALA A 281 19.45 -11.54 -4.70
CA ALA A 281 19.62 -10.27 -5.38
C ALA A 281 18.35 -9.40 -5.20
#